data_AF-A0A660STN0-F1
#
_entry.id   AF-A0A660STN0-F1
#
_cell.length_a   1.000
_cell.length_b   1.000
_cell.length_c   1.000
_cell.angle_alpha   90.00
_cell.angle_beta   90.00
_cell.angle_gamma   90.00
#
_symmetry.space_group_name_H-M   'P 1'
#
loop_
_entity.id
_entity.type
_entity.pdbx_description
1 polymer ?
#
loop_
_entity_poly.entity_id
_entity_poly.type
_entity_poly.pdbx_seq_one_letter_code
_entity_poly.pdbx_strand_id
1 'polypeptide(L)'
;ITLPILSNQILLVVMLRTIDTFRIFGKVYALTQGGPGNSTETISYYIYREGFSYFNLGRASASALYALVIISLIAVFYIKGIMKEEN
;
A
#
# COMPACT_ATOMS: atom_id res chain seq x y z
N ILE A 1 -4.27 -24.30 -20.13
CA ILE A 1 -5.60 -23.84 -20.58
C ILE A 1 -6.35 -23.07 -19.48
N THR A 2 -6.05 -23.29 -18.18
CA THR A 2 -6.75 -22.65 -17.04
C THR A 2 -6.28 -21.23 -16.69
N LEU A 3 -5.00 -20.90 -16.86
CA LEU A 3 -4.41 -19.58 -16.55
C LEU A 3 -5.10 -18.38 -17.25
N PRO A 4 -5.45 -18.44 -18.55
CA PRO A 4 -6.12 -17.34 -19.23
C PRO A 4 -7.56 -17.10 -18.75
N ILE A 5 -8.26 -18.15 -18.31
CA ILE A 5 -9.67 -18.06 -17.88
C ILE A 5 -9.77 -17.37 -16.51
N LEU A 6 -8.70 -17.43 -15.71
CA LEU A 6 -8.61 -16.80 -14.39
C LEU A 6 -7.89 -15.45 -14.43
N SER A 7 -7.45 -14.96 -15.60
CA SER A 7 -6.64 -13.72 -15.69
C SER A 7 -7.32 -12.54 -15.00
N ASN A 8 -8.62 -12.40 -15.21
CA ASN A 8 -9.41 -11.28 -14.69
C ASN A 8 -9.57 -11.37 -13.16
N GLN A 9 -9.80 -12.56 -12.62
CA GLN A 9 -9.84 -12.79 -11.17
C GLN A 9 -8.47 -12.59 -10.53
N ILE A 10 -7.38 -13.04 -11.18
CA ILE A 10 -6.02 -12.83 -10.70
C ILE A 10 -5.70 -11.33 -10.66
N LEU A 11 -6.07 -10.57 -11.69
CA LEU A 11 -5.86 -9.13 -11.75
C LEU A 11 -6.56 -8.40 -10.59
N LEU A 12 -7.82 -8.76 -10.31
CA LEU A 12 -8.57 -8.23 -9.17
C LEU A 12 -7.90 -8.59 -7.83
N VAL A 13 -7.51 -9.85 -7.63
CA VAL A 13 -6.85 -10.30 -6.41
C VAL A 13 -5.52 -9.59 -6.21
N VAL A 14 -4.74 -9.43 -7.28
CA VAL A 14 -3.46 -8.70 -7.25
C VAL A 14 -3.68 -7.23 -6.89
N MET A 15 -4.68 -6.56 -7.49
CA MET A 15 -5.02 -5.18 -7.12
C MET A 15 -5.30 -5.07 -5.62
N LEU A 16 -6.17 -5.91 -5.08
CA LEU A 16 -6.52 -5.90 -3.66
C LEU A 16 -5.31 -6.19 -2.78
N ARG A 17 -4.47 -7.18 -3.15
CA ARG A 17 -3.25 -7.50 -2.40
C ARG A 17 -2.21 -6.41 -2.43
N THR A 18 -2.07 -5.71 -3.55
CA THR A 18 -1.19 -4.55 -3.64
C THR A 18 -1.67 -3.47 -2.66
N ILE A 19 -2.96 -3.12 -2.68
CA ILE A 19 -3.55 -2.11 -1.78
C ILE A 19 -3.36 -2.50 -0.30
N ASP A 20 -3.62 -3.77 0.05
CA ASP A 20 -3.40 -4.29 1.41
C ASP A 20 -1.93 -4.18 1.84
N THR A 21 -1.01 -4.50 0.94
CA THR A 21 0.43 -4.48 1.21
C THR A 21 0.94 -3.07 1.43
N PHE A 22 0.40 -2.06 0.74
CA PHE A 22 0.75 -0.66 1.00
C PHE A 22 0.34 -0.18 2.41
N ARG A 23 -0.61 -0.85 3.06
CA ARG A 23 -1.14 -0.53 4.40
C ARG A 23 -0.61 -1.44 5.50
N ILE A 24 0.50 -2.15 5.24
CA ILE A 24 1.02 -3.24 6.07
C ILE A 24 1.74 -2.78 7.35
N PHE A 25 1.06 -2.02 8.20
CA PHE A 25 1.63 -1.52 9.45
C PHE A 25 1.97 -2.63 10.44
N GLY A 26 1.00 -3.49 10.76
CA GLY A 26 1.11 -4.43 11.89
C GLY A 26 2.27 -5.42 11.77
N LYS A 27 2.56 -5.93 10.56
CA LYS A 27 3.66 -6.89 10.34
C LYS A 27 5.02 -6.24 10.52
N VAL A 28 5.20 -5.03 9.98
CA VAL A 28 6.46 -4.28 10.10
C VAL A 28 6.70 -3.89 11.55
N TYR A 29 5.66 -3.38 12.23
CA TYR A 29 5.74 -3.03 13.64
C TYR A 29 6.08 -4.23 14.53
N ALA A 30 5.44 -5.38 14.32
CA ALA A 30 5.62 -6.55 15.17
C ALA A 30 6.96 -7.26 14.97
N LEU A 31 7.50 -7.29 13.74
CA LEU A 31 8.66 -8.11 13.40
C LEU A 31 9.98 -7.34 13.43
N THR A 32 10.00 -6.11 12.92
CA THR A 32 11.25 -5.39 12.66
C THR A 32 11.30 -3.99 13.23
N GLN A 33 10.15 -3.39 13.54
CA GLN A 33 10.03 -1.98 13.94
C GLN A 33 10.77 -1.05 12.95
N GLY A 34 10.76 -1.39 11.66
CA GLY A 34 11.45 -0.65 10.59
C GLY A 34 12.96 -0.91 10.46
N GLY A 35 13.54 -1.75 11.34
CA GLY A 35 14.97 -2.05 11.37
C GLY A 35 15.46 -3.13 10.40
N PRO A 36 16.78 -3.38 10.32
CA PRO A 36 17.86 -2.62 10.98
C PRO A 36 18.01 -1.22 10.36
N GLY A 37 18.13 -0.18 11.21
CA GLY A 37 18.02 1.21 10.76
C GLY A 37 16.63 1.53 10.21
N ASN A 38 16.55 1.89 8.92
CA ASN A 38 15.31 2.18 8.18
C ASN A 38 15.07 1.19 7.03
N SER A 39 15.79 0.05 6.96
CA SER A 39 15.76 -0.83 5.78
C SER A 39 14.43 -1.55 5.56
N THR A 40 13.62 -1.76 6.59
CA THR A 40 12.29 -2.39 6.47
C THR A 40 11.16 -1.42 6.76
N GLU A 41 11.46 -0.12 6.78
CA GLU A 41 10.49 0.93 7.01
C GLU A 41 9.50 1.03 5.84
N THR A 42 8.20 0.93 6.17
CA THR A 42 7.13 1.20 5.22
C THR A 42 6.53 2.57 5.47
N ILE A 43 5.84 3.11 4.46
CA ILE A 43 5.15 4.41 4.57
C ILE A 43 4.19 4.44 5.76
N SER A 44 3.44 3.35 5.99
CA SER A 44 2.53 3.25 7.14
C SER A 44 3.27 3.29 8.48
N TYR A 45 4.43 2.64 8.57
CA TYR A 45 5.26 2.67 9.78
C TYR A 45 5.90 4.05 10.01
N TYR A 46 6.38 4.69 8.95
CA TYR A 46 6.94 6.04 9.00
C TYR A 46 5.91 7.07 9.53
N ILE A 47 4.68 7.05 9.00
CA ILE A 47 3.59 7.94 9.45
C ILE A 47 3.30 7.72 10.94
N TYR A 48 3.26 6.47 11.38
CA TYR A 48 3.07 6.14 12.78
C TYR A 48 4.21 6.69 13.64
N ARG A 49 5.47 6.48 13.25
CA ARG A 49 6.63 6.96 14.02
C ARG A 49 6.64 8.48 14.13
N GLU A 50 6.40 9.20 13.04
CA GLU A 50 6.32 10.66 13.07
C GLU A 50 5.17 11.16 13.95
N GLY A 51 3.98 10.55 13.86
CA GLY A 51 2.79 11.03 14.56
C GLY A 51 2.74 10.66 16.05
N PHE A 52 3.19 9.44 16.39
CA PHE A 52 3.00 8.86 17.73
C PHE A 52 4.30 8.67 18.51
N SER A 53 5.46 8.59 17.86
CA SER A 53 6.76 8.52 18.56
C SER A 53 7.44 9.87 18.66
N TYR A 54 7.46 10.63 17.57
CA TYR A 54 8.05 11.97 17.52
C TYR A 54 7.05 13.11 17.73
N PHE A 55 5.74 12.81 17.80
CA PHE A 55 4.66 13.78 17.96
C PHE A 55 4.62 14.90 16.89
N ASN A 56 5.22 14.66 15.73
CA ASN A 56 5.19 15.54 14.57
C ASN A 56 3.91 15.31 13.76
N LEU A 57 2.76 15.68 14.32
CA LEU A 57 1.45 15.45 13.70
C LEU A 57 1.31 16.11 12.32
N GLY A 58 1.93 17.27 12.11
CA GLY A 58 1.93 17.96 10.81
C GLY A 58 2.64 17.16 9.72
N ARG A 59 3.83 16.62 10.03
CA ARG A 59 4.60 15.78 9.09
C ARG A 59 3.88 14.46 8.84
N ALA A 60 3.38 13.82 9.90
CA ALA A 60 2.62 12.57 9.79
C ALA A 60 1.38 12.74 8.90
N SER A 61 0.62 13.81 9.10
CA SER A 61 -0.60 14.10 8.30
C SER A 61 -0.27 14.39 6.84
N ALA A 62 0.77 15.17 6.56
CA ALA A 62 1.22 15.42 5.19
C ALA A 62 1.62 14.12 4.49
N SER A 63 2.43 13.29 5.15
CA SER A 63 2.84 11.98 4.62
C SER A 63 1.65 11.03 4.41
N ALA A 64 0.64 11.06 5.28
CA ALA A 64 -0.59 10.28 5.09
C ALA A 64 -1.38 10.72 3.86
N LEU A 65 -1.46 12.03 3.58
CA LEU A 65 -2.08 12.54 2.37
C LEU A 65 -1.31 12.12 1.11
N TYR A 66 0.03 12.17 1.12
CA TYR A 66 0.83 11.65 0.01
C TYR A 66 0.58 10.16 -0.24
N ALA A 67 0.53 9.36 0.83
CA ALA A 67 0.23 7.93 0.74
C ALA A 67 -1.16 7.69 0.13
N LEU A 68 -2.17 8.46 0.54
CA LEU A 68 -3.52 8.38 0.01
C LEU A 68 -3.57 8.65 -1.51
N VAL A 69 -2.90 9.70 -1.97
CA VAL A 69 -2.82 10.04 -3.40
C VAL A 69 -2.17 8.91 -4.19
N ILE A 70 -1.04 8.38 -3.73
CA ILE A 70 -0.32 7.29 -4.41
C ILE A 70 -1.19 6.03 -4.51
N ILE A 71 -1.81 5.61 -3.40
CA ILE A 71 -2.67 4.42 -3.38
C ILE A 71 -3.89 4.61 -4.29
N SER A 72 -4.47 5.81 -4.29
CA SER A 72 -5.61 6.13 -5.16
C SER A 72 -5.24 6.07 -6.64
N LEU A 73 -4.07 6.59 -7.02
CA LEU A 73 -3.56 6.51 -8.40
C LEU A 73 -3.32 5.06 -8.83
N ILE A 74 -2.74 4.24 -7.96
CA ILE A 74 -2.54 2.82 -8.21
C ILE A 74 -3.89 2.12 -8.40
N ALA A 75 -4.88 2.41 -7.55
CA ALA A 75 -6.22 1.83 -7.67
C ALA A 75 -6.89 2.21 -9.00
N VAL A 76 -6.83 3.49 -9.41
CA VAL A 76 -7.38 3.92 -10.71
C VAL A 76 -6.66 3.22 -11.88
N PHE A 77 -5.35 3.04 -11.79
CA PHE A 77 -4.59 2.32 -12.82
C PHE A 77 -5.07 0.87 -12.96
N TYR A 78 -5.24 0.14 -11.86
CA TYR A 78 -5.77 -1.23 -11.89
C TYR A 78 -7.21 -1.29 -12.41
N ILE A 79 -8.09 -0.39 -11.97
CA ILE A 79 -9.48 -0.33 -12.45
C ILE A 79 -9.53 -0.11 -13.97
N LYS A 80 -8.72 0.82 -14.49
CA LYS A 80 -8.62 1.03 -15.94
C LYS A 80 -8.10 -0.19 -16.69
N GLY A 81 -7.18 -0.95 -16.10
CA GLY A 81 -6.69 -2.21 -16.64
C GLY A 81 -7.79 -3.26 -16.77
N ILE A 82 -8.59 -3.43 -15.71
CA ILE A 82 -9.72 -4.37 -15.68
C ILE A 82 -10.80 -3.97 -16.71
N MET A 83 -11.19 -2.69 -16.73
CA MET A 83 -12.22 -2.20 -17.67
C MET A 83 -11.81 -2.29 -19.13
N LYS A 84 -10.51 -2.28 -19.45
CA LYS A 84 -10.00 -2.44 -20.81
C LYS A 84 -10.08 -3.88 -21.30
N GLU A 85 -10.01 -4.86 -20.39
CA GLU A 85 -10.12 -6.29 -20.72
C GLU A 85 -11.59 -6.71 -20.94
N GLU A 86 -12.54 -5.92 -20.44
CA GLU A 86 -13.99 -6.15 -20.56
C GLU A 86 -14.61 -5.54 -21.84
N ASN A 87 -13.90 -4.63 -22.54
CA ASN A 87 -14.31 -4.04 -23.83
C ASN A 87 -13.61 -4.72 -25.01
#